data_AF-G5J8G8-F1
#
_entry.id   AF-G5J8G8-F1
#
_cell.length_a   1.000
_cell.length_b   1.000
_cell.length_c   1.000
_cell.angle_alpha   90.00
_cell.angle_beta   90.00
_cell.angle_gamma   90.00
#
_symmetry.space_group_name_H-M   'P 1'
#
loop_
_entity.id
_entity.type
_entity.pdbx_description
1 polymer ?
#
loop_
_entity_poly.entity_id
_entity_poly.type
_entity_poly.pdbx_seq_one_letter_code
_entity_poly.pdbx_strand_id
1 'polypeptide(L)'
;MIGHIEHGSNFGGLFRYLLATDKGARIIGGNAAGDTIEQLTQEFNNCADLRRTTTKPVKHFILSFAPEDGEVSDNLKQEIATQAIQ
;
A
#
# COMPACT_ATOMS: atom_id res chain seq x y z
N MET A 1 2.06 -6.27 18.30
CA MET A 1 1.60 -5.48 17.13
C MET A 1 1.07 -4.08 17.49
N ILE A 2 1.52 -3.05 16.78
CA ILE A 2 0.96 -1.68 16.85
C ILE A 2 0.49 -1.27 15.45
N GLY A 3 -0.75 -0.76 15.36
CA GLY A 3 -1.36 -0.28 14.12
C GLY A 3 -1.40 1.24 14.05
N HIS A 4 -1.16 1.80 12.86
CA HIS A 4 -1.27 3.23 12.59
C HIS A 4 -1.93 3.47 11.22
N ILE A 5 -2.78 4.49 11.11
CA ILE A 5 -3.49 4.83 9.87
C ILE A 5 -3.17 6.26 9.46
N GLU A 6 -2.65 6.43 8.25
CA GLU A 6 -2.42 7.74 7.63
C GLU A 6 -3.15 7.86 6.29
N HIS A 7 -3.36 9.10 5.85
CA HIS A 7 -4.01 9.38 4.56
C HIS A 7 -3.09 10.24 3.68
N GLY A 8 -2.83 9.76 2.47
CA GLY A 8 -2.02 10.43 1.45
C GLY A 8 -2.87 11.05 0.34
N SER A 9 -2.36 12.11 -0.28
CA SER A 9 -3.03 12.82 -1.38
C SER A 9 -2.63 12.33 -2.78
N ASN A 10 -1.65 11.43 -2.90
CA ASN A 10 -1.07 11.07 -4.20
C ASN A 10 -0.48 9.65 -4.24
N PHE A 11 -0.94 8.83 -5.19
CA PHE A 11 -0.40 7.49 -5.44
C PHE A 11 1.01 7.48 -6.04
N GLY A 12 1.42 8.53 -6.76
CA GLY A 12 2.76 8.58 -7.36
C GLY A 12 3.89 8.59 -6.35
N GLY A 13 3.68 9.19 -5.17
CA GLY A 13 4.63 9.10 -4.07
C GLY A 13 4.77 7.66 -3.53
N LEU A 14 3.64 6.96 -3.41
CA LEU A 14 3.58 5.57 -2.95
C LEU A 14 4.35 4.65 -3.91
N PHE A 15 4.04 4.68 -5.21
CA PHE A 15 4.68 3.76 -6.16
C PHE A 15 6.17 4.08 -6.39
N ARG A 16 6.58 5.35 -6.33
CA ARG A 16 8.01 5.70 -6.31
C ARG A 16 8.72 5.06 -5.13
N TYR A 17 8.12 5.07 -3.94
CA TYR A 17 8.73 4.43 -2.77
C TYR A 17 8.78 2.91 -2.92
N LEU A 18 7.67 2.28 -3.32
CA LEU A 18 7.57 0.81 -3.41
C LEU A 18 8.49 0.21 -4.48
N LEU A 19 8.72 0.92 -5.58
CA LEU A 19 9.56 0.45 -6.69
C LEU A 19 11.00 0.97 -6.64
N ALA A 20 11.35 1.79 -5.65
CA ALA A 20 12.71 2.29 -5.49
C ALA A 20 13.66 1.21 -4.96
N THR A 21 14.73 0.95 -5.72
CA THR A 21 15.71 -0.10 -5.41
C THR A 21 16.52 0.18 -4.14
N ASP A 22 16.64 1.45 -3.73
CA ASP A 22 17.37 1.88 -2.53
C ASP A 22 16.54 1.80 -1.24
N LYS A 23 15.22 1.56 -1.33
CA LYS A 23 14.32 1.53 -0.15
C LYS A 23 14.11 0.13 0.44
N GLY A 24 14.48 -0.93 -0.27
CA GLY A 24 14.28 -2.30 0.17
C GLY A 24 12.80 -2.69 0.35
N ALA A 25 11.87 -1.89 -0.19
CA ALA A 25 10.45 -2.20 -0.16
C ALA A 25 10.16 -3.43 -1.02
N ARG A 26 9.15 -4.21 -0.61
CA ARG A 26 8.71 -5.40 -1.33
C ARG A 26 7.20 -5.39 -1.47
N ILE A 27 6.74 -5.58 -2.69
CA ILE A 27 5.33 -5.85 -2.99
C ILE A 27 5.13 -7.35 -2.86
N ILE A 28 4.36 -7.78 -1.86
CA ILE A 28 4.12 -9.19 -1.56
C ILE A 28 2.71 -9.66 -1.98
N GLY A 29 1.87 -8.74 -2.43
CA GLY A 29 0.51 -8.98 -2.90
C GLY A 29 -0.13 -7.68 -3.40
N GLY A 30 -1.29 -7.80 -4.05
CA GLY A 30 -2.02 -6.67 -4.61
C GLY A 30 -2.80 -7.04 -5.86
N ASN A 31 -3.55 -6.08 -6.38
CA ASN A 31 -4.40 -6.21 -7.56
C ASN A 31 -4.15 -5.06 -8.54
N ALA A 32 -2.91 -4.89 -8.96
CA ALA A 32 -2.53 -3.85 -9.92
C ALA A 32 -2.22 -4.46 -11.29
N ALA A 33 -2.56 -3.75 -12.35
CA ALA A 33 -2.30 -4.16 -13.74
C ALA A 33 -1.06 -3.48 -14.33
N GLY A 34 -0.66 -2.31 -13.84
CA GLY A 34 0.54 -1.60 -14.31
C GLY A 34 1.86 -2.18 -13.78
N ASP A 35 2.95 -1.95 -14.53
CA ASP A 35 4.31 -2.36 -14.14
C ASP A 35 5.21 -1.16 -13.82
N THR A 36 4.91 0.03 -14.37
CA THR A 36 5.68 1.25 -14.12
C THR A 36 4.99 2.16 -13.11
N ILE A 37 5.76 3.06 -12.50
CA ILE A 37 5.25 4.08 -11.57
C ILE A 37 4.12 4.88 -12.23
N GLU A 38 4.28 5.27 -13.49
CA GLU A 38 3.30 6.05 -14.24
C GLU A 38 2.02 5.25 -14.49
N GLN A 39 2.14 4.00 -14.94
CA GLN A 39 1.00 3.12 -15.20
C GLN A 39 0.20 2.87 -13.91
N LEU A 40 0.88 2.49 -12.83
CA LEU A 40 0.28 2.25 -11.52
C LEU A 40 -0.38 3.51 -10.95
N THR A 41 0.29 4.66 -11.04
CA THR A 41 -0.27 5.93 -10.56
C THR A 41 -1.54 6.28 -11.32
N GLN A 42 -1.54 6.11 -12.65
CA GLN A 42 -2.72 6.42 -13.46
C GLN A 42 -3.86 5.44 -13.18
N GLU A 43 -3.59 4.15 -13.06
CA GLU A 43 -4.57 3.12 -12.71
C GLU A 43 -5.34 3.47 -11.44
N PHE A 44 -4.63 3.81 -10.36
CA PHE A 44 -5.25 4.12 -9.08
C PHE A 44 -5.91 5.50 -9.05
N ASN A 45 -5.35 6.50 -9.75
CA ASN A 45 -6.00 7.80 -9.92
C ASN A 45 -7.32 7.67 -10.67
N ASN A 46 -7.40 6.85 -11.73
CA ASN A 46 -8.65 6.60 -12.44
C ASN A 46 -9.75 6.09 -11.50
N CYS A 47 -9.41 5.20 -10.56
CA CYS A 47 -10.35 4.72 -9.54
C CYS A 47 -10.77 5.84 -8.57
N ALA A 48 -9.82 6.65 -8.09
CA ALA A 48 -10.12 7.75 -7.17
C ALA A 48 -11.00 8.84 -7.80
N ASP A 49 -10.75 9.15 -9.08
CA ASP A 49 -11.44 10.19 -9.84
C ASP A 49 -12.91 9.86 -10.13
N LEU A 50 -13.31 8.58 -10.01
CA LEU A 50 -14.72 8.17 -10.03
C LEU A 50 -15.54 8.93 -8.97
N ARG A 51 -14.91 9.35 -7.87
CA ARG A 51 -15.50 10.22 -6.86
C ARG A 51 -14.72 11.52 -6.76
N ARG A 52 -15.19 12.53 -7.50
CA ARG A 52 -14.60 13.89 -7.61
C ARG A 52 -14.37 14.63 -6.29
N THR A 53 -15.02 14.23 -5.18
CA THR A 53 -14.84 14.83 -3.85
C THR A 53 -13.70 14.21 -3.04
N THR A 54 -13.01 13.19 -3.57
CA THR A 54 -11.90 12.51 -2.90
C THR A 54 -10.63 13.37 -2.98
N THR A 55 -10.17 13.90 -1.84
CA THR A 55 -8.96 14.74 -1.77
C THR A 55 -7.73 14.01 -1.23
N LYS A 56 -7.95 12.89 -0.54
CA LYS A 56 -6.89 12.00 -0.01
C LYS A 56 -7.21 10.55 -0.39
N PRO A 57 -6.90 10.13 -1.62
CA PRO A 57 -7.32 8.82 -2.11
C PRO A 57 -6.47 7.66 -1.57
N VAL A 58 -5.32 7.95 -0.96
CA VAL A 58 -4.42 6.92 -0.43
C VAL A 58 -4.69 6.72 1.06
N LYS A 59 -4.95 5.49 1.48
CA LYS A 59 -5.04 5.10 2.88
C LYS A 59 -3.89 4.16 3.21
N HIS A 60 -3.01 4.59 4.11
CA HIS A 60 -1.88 3.80 4.58
C HIS A 60 -2.27 3.09 5.87
N PHE A 61 -2.24 1.76 5.85
CA PHE A 61 -2.34 0.94 7.05
C PHE A 61 -0.94 0.43 7.39
N ILE A 62 -0.36 0.99 8.44
CA ILE A 62 1.00 0.68 8.87
C ILE A 62 0.89 -0.30 10.04
N LEU A 63 1.56 -1.43 9.91
CA LEU A 63 1.61 -2.49 10.90
C LEU A 63 3.06 -2.75 11.30
N SER A 64 3.33 -2.71 12.60
CA SER A 64 4.64 -3.06 13.15
C SER A 64 4.50 -4.26 14.09
N PHE A 65 5.30 -5.28 13.84
CA PHE A 65 5.39 -6.49 14.64
C PHE A 65 6.40 -6.29 15.76
N ALA A 66 6.06 -6.74 16.97
CA ALA A 66 6.94 -6.69 18.12
C ALA A 66 7.95 -7.85 18.04
N PRO A 67 9.13 -7.78 18.70
CA PRO A 67 10.09 -8.87 18.70
C PRO A 67 9.51 -10.21 19.15
N GLU A 68 8.54 -10.19 20.08
CA GLU A 68 7.85 -11.37 20.60
C GLU A 68 6.93 -12.04 19.56
N ASP A 69 6.51 -11.31 18.52
CA ASP A 69 5.71 -11.84 17.41
C ASP A 69 6.58 -12.73 16.47
N GLY A 70 7.91 -12.72 16.64
CA GLY A 70 8.84 -13.51 15.85
C GLY A 70 8.88 -13.13 14.36
N GLU A 71 9.33 -14.06 13.52
CA GLU A 71 9.27 -13.86 12.06
C GLU A 71 7.84 -14.07 11.54
N VAL A 72 7.22 -12.99 11.09
CA VAL A 72 5.92 -13.04 10.42
C VAL A 72 6.13 -13.29 8.92
N SER A 73 5.58 -14.39 8.43
CA SER A 73 5.67 -14.78 7.02
C SER A 73 4.91 -13.82 6.10
N ASP A 74 5.33 -13.73 4.84
CA ASP A 74 4.67 -12.84 3.87
C ASP A 74 3.22 -13.27 3.57
N ASN A 75 2.94 -14.58 3.60
CA ASN A 75 1.57 -15.10 3.47
C ASN A 75 0.67 -14.60 4.60
N LEU A 76 1.16 -14.64 5.85
CA LEU A 76 0.40 -14.15 7.00
C LEU A 76 0.23 -12.62 6.93
N LYS A 77 1.25 -11.87 6.50
CA LYS A 77 1.12 -10.42 6.27
C LYS A 77 0.05 -10.10 5.24
N GLN A 78 -0.03 -10.86 4.15
CA GLN A 78 -1.05 -10.69 3.12
C GLN A 78 -2.47 -11.02 3.64
N GLU A 79 -2.61 -12.08 4.45
CA GLU A 79 -3.87 -12.45 5.06
C GLU A 79 -4.36 -11.35 6.03
N ILE A 80 -3.48 -10.85 6.90
CA ILE A 80 -3.76 -9.71 7.80
C ILE A 80 -4.20 -8.48 6.99
N ALA A 81 -3.47 -8.15 5.90
CA ALA A 81 -3.82 -7.01 5.06
C ALA A 81 -5.19 -7.18 4.39
N THR A 82 -5.53 -8.39 3.92
CA THR A 82 -6.82 -8.67 3.31
C THR A 82 -7.97 -8.51 4.30
N GLN A 83 -7.81 -9.01 5.52
CA GLN A 83 -8.81 -8.88 6.59
C GLN A 83 -8.97 -7.42 7.07
N ALA A 84 -7.90 -6.62 7.04
CA ALA A 84 -7.94 -5.23 7.49
C ALA A 84 -8.70 -4.27 6.54
N ILE A 85 -8.94 -4.67 5.29
CA ILE A 85 -9.57 -3.84 4.26
C ILE A 85 -11.05 -4.23 4.03
N GLN A 86 -11.49 -5.39 4.55
CA GLN A 86 -12.91 -5.81 4.58
C GLN A 86 -13.73 -4.95 5.55
#